data_AF-A0A067C3K5-F1
#
_entry.id   AF-A0A067C3K5-F1
#
_cell.length_a   1.000
_cell.length_b   1.000
_cell.length_c   1.000
_cell.angle_alpha   90.00
_cell.angle_beta   90.00
_cell.angle_gamma   90.00
#
_symmetry.space_group_name_H-M   'P 1'
#
loop_
_entity.id
_entity.type
_entity.pdbx_description
1 polymer ?
#
loop_
_entity_poly.entity_id
_entity_poly.type
_entity_poly.pdbx_seq_one_letter_code
_entity_poly.pdbx_strand_id
1 'polypeptide(L)'
;MKKNVRVTQSMVKAPDETPKGIKIVLQERGLWSASLRLDTAKDLLGSQPDFTSQKCHFHCEFNFIKMYWGALKNYCREHCDYSFAKLLSTIKAAMKHVKLASIRRYARKCWRYMDAYRKGLSLEKA
;
A
#
# COMPACT_ATOMS: atom_id res chain seq x y z
N MET A 1 -24.72 -5.98 -19.06
CA MET A 1 -24.21 -4.99 -18.09
C MET A 1 -24.46 -5.51 -16.67
N LYS A 2 -23.45 -6.02 -15.96
CA LYS A 2 -23.61 -6.44 -14.55
C LYS A 2 -23.58 -5.18 -13.68
N LYS A 3 -24.68 -4.90 -12.97
CA LYS A 3 -24.76 -3.79 -12.02
C LYS A 3 -23.66 -3.99 -10.96
N ASN A 4 -22.71 -3.06 -10.87
CA ASN A 4 -21.75 -3.01 -9.76
C ASN A 4 -22.51 -2.67 -8.48
N VAL A 5 -23.10 -3.69 -7.85
CA VAL A 5 -23.64 -3.56 -6.49
C VAL A 5 -22.43 -3.38 -5.58
N ARG A 6 -22.26 -2.18 -5.03
CA ARG A 6 -21.21 -1.90 -4.05
C ARG A 6 -21.55 -2.69 -2.78
N VAL A 7 -20.85 -3.80 -2.56
CA VAL A 7 -20.98 -4.59 -1.34
C VAL A 7 -20.32 -3.81 -0.20
N THR A 8 -21.11 -3.35 0.76
CA THR A 8 -20.62 -2.67 1.98
C THR A 8 -20.51 -3.67 3.12
N GLN A 9 -19.29 -3.93 3.58
CA GLN A 9 -19.02 -4.78 4.74
C GLN A 9 -18.62 -3.94 5.94
N SER A 10 -19.38 -4.04 7.03
CA SER A 10 -18.91 -3.51 8.32
C SER A 10 -17.76 -4.38 8.82
N MET A 11 -16.62 -3.74 9.11
CA MET A 11 -15.42 -4.38 9.68
C MET A 11 -15.38 -4.34 11.21
N VAL A 12 -16.46 -3.87 11.83
CA VAL A 12 -16.56 -3.63 13.26
C VAL A 12 -17.85 -4.28 13.77
N LYS A 13 -17.78 -4.99 14.90
CA LYS A 13 -18.96 -5.54 15.58
C LYS A 13 -19.71 -4.41 16.28
N ALA A 14 -21.03 -4.47 16.22
CA ALA A 14 -21.89 -3.66 17.08
C ALA A 14 -22.38 -4.56 18.23
N PRO A 15 -22.48 -4.06 19.48
CA PRO A 15 -22.25 -2.69 19.95
C PRO A 15 -20.85 -2.42 20.54
N ASP A 16 -19.98 -3.43 20.63
CA ASP A 16 -18.69 -3.39 21.32
C ASP A 16 -17.56 -2.70 20.52
N GLU A 17 -17.85 -2.26 19.29
CA GLU A 17 -16.91 -1.66 18.34
C GLU A 17 -15.61 -2.46 18.11
N THR A 18 -15.65 -3.78 18.34
CA THR A 18 -14.45 -4.61 18.16
C THR A 18 -14.22 -4.94 16.68
N PRO A 19 -12.95 -4.94 16.20
CA PRO A 19 -12.65 -5.36 14.84
C PRO A 19 -13.11 -6.80 14.57
N LYS A 20 -13.77 -7.02 13.43
CA LYS A 20 -14.16 -8.37 12.99
C LYS A 20 -12.94 -9.12 12.46
N GLY A 21 -12.76 -10.35 12.93
CA GLY A 21 -11.81 -11.30 12.35
C GLY A 21 -12.31 -11.89 11.03
N ILE A 22 -11.39 -12.44 10.23
CA ILE A 22 -11.68 -13.04 8.92
C ILE A 22 -12.78 -14.09 8.96
N LYS A 23 -12.82 -14.89 10.04
CA LYS A 23 -13.85 -15.91 10.26
C LYS A 23 -15.25 -15.30 10.29
N ILE A 24 -15.44 -14.24 11.07
CA ILE A 24 -16.75 -13.58 11.25
C ILE A 24 -17.19 -12.95 9.93
N VAL A 25 -16.28 -12.27 9.23
CA VAL A 25 -16.56 -11.66 7.93
C VAL A 25 -16.98 -12.72 6.90
N LEU A 26 -16.30 -13.87 6.86
CA LEU A 26 -16.66 -14.96 5.95
C LEU A 26 -17.96 -15.68 6.37
N GLN A 27 -18.22 -15.80 7.67
CA GLN A 27 -19.47 -16.36 8.19
C GLN A 27 -20.68 -15.49 7.82
N GLU A 28 -20.58 -14.18 7.98
CA GLU A 28 -21.62 -13.21 7.58
C GLU A 28 -21.92 -13.26 6.08
N ARG A 29 -20.95 -13.68 5.27
CA ARG A 29 -21.09 -13.85 3.81
C ARG A 29 -21.55 -15.24 3.39
N GLY A 30 -21.73 -16.18 4.33
CA GLY A 30 -22.03 -17.58 4.01
C GLY A 30 -20.89 -18.33 3.31
N LEU A 31 -19.65 -17.82 3.41
CA LEU A 31 -18.46 -18.36 2.73
C LEU A 31 -17.56 -19.19 3.65
N TRP A 32 -17.88 -19.26 4.94
CA TRP A 32 -17.09 -19.99 5.93
C TRP A 32 -17.51 -21.45 6.03
N SER A 33 -16.54 -22.38 6.06
CA SER A 33 -16.75 -23.78 6.40
C SER A 33 -15.83 -24.21 7.56
N ALA A 34 -16.25 -25.21 8.35
CA ALA A 34 -15.47 -25.70 9.49
C ALA A 34 -14.12 -26.33 9.07
N SER A 35 -14.03 -26.82 7.82
CA SER A 35 -12.81 -27.38 7.23
C SER A 35 -11.91 -26.33 6.56
N LEU A 36 -12.33 -25.07 6.50
CA LEU A 36 -11.59 -24.01 5.81
C LEU A 36 -10.32 -23.65 6.58
N ARG A 37 -9.16 -23.82 5.92
CA ARG A 37 -7.87 -23.37 6.45
C ARG A 37 -7.76 -21.85 6.36
N LEU A 38 -6.98 -21.25 7.26
CA LEU A 38 -6.80 -19.81 7.34
C LEU A 38 -6.23 -19.20 6.05
N ASP A 39 -5.29 -19.88 5.39
CA ASP A 39 -4.70 -19.36 4.15
C ASP A 39 -5.71 -19.38 2.99
N THR A 40 -6.48 -20.46 2.87
CA THR A 40 -7.61 -20.53 1.92
C THR A 40 -8.68 -19.48 2.23
N ALA A 41 -8.93 -19.19 3.51
CA ALA A 41 -9.84 -18.12 3.92
C ALA A 41 -9.35 -16.73 3.50
N LYS A 42 -8.03 -16.46 3.60
CA LYS A 42 -7.42 -15.21 3.12
C LYS A 42 -7.58 -15.05 1.61
N ASP A 43 -7.29 -16.10 0.85
CA ASP A 43 -7.42 -16.08 -0.61
C ASP A 43 -8.87 -15.89 -1.04
N LEU A 44 -9.81 -16.58 -0.37
CA LEU A 44 -11.23 -16.46 -0.61
C LEU A 44 -11.75 -15.03 -0.32
N LEU A 45 -11.32 -14.44 0.79
CA LEU A 45 -11.67 -13.06 1.13
C LEU A 45 -11.05 -12.08 0.13
N GLY A 46 -9.78 -12.25 -0.22
CA GLY A 46 -9.07 -11.42 -1.18
C GLY A 46 -9.65 -11.48 -2.60
N SER A 47 -10.34 -12.56 -2.94
CA SER A 47 -11.02 -12.76 -4.23
C SER A 47 -12.40 -12.12 -4.30
N GLN A 48 -12.93 -11.59 -3.19
CA GLN A 48 -14.23 -10.93 -3.17
C GLN A 48 -14.20 -9.59 -3.94
N PRO A 49 -15.30 -9.17 -4.60
CA PRO A 49 -15.32 -7.96 -5.45
C PRO A 49 -14.94 -6.66 -4.72
N ASP A 50 -15.34 -6.53 -3.46
CA ASP A 50 -15.04 -5.38 -2.62
C ASP A 50 -13.56 -5.34 -2.19
N PHE A 51 -12.94 -6.48 -1.93
CA PHE A 51 -11.50 -6.56 -1.58
C PHE A 51 -10.58 -6.52 -2.80
N THR A 52 -10.97 -7.15 -3.91
CA THR A 52 -10.23 -7.09 -5.18
C THR A 52 -10.15 -5.67 -5.71
N SER A 53 -11.24 -4.91 -5.61
CA SER A 53 -11.26 -3.48 -5.98
C SER A 53 -10.36 -2.63 -5.08
N GLN A 54 -10.23 -2.99 -3.80
CA GLN A 54 -9.31 -2.35 -2.85
C GLN A 54 -7.84 -2.72 -3.05
N LYS A 55 -7.52 -3.84 -3.71
CA LYS A 55 -6.13 -4.29 -3.89
C LYS A 55 -5.26 -3.24 -4.58
N CYS A 56 -5.83 -2.43 -5.47
CA CYS A 56 -5.12 -1.34 -6.14
C CYS A 56 -4.82 -0.13 -5.24
N HIS A 57 -5.48 0.00 -4.09
CA HIS A 57 -5.33 1.14 -3.19
C HIS A 57 -4.07 1.06 -2.31
N PHE A 58 -3.45 -0.11 -2.17
CA PHE A 58 -2.32 -0.33 -1.25
C PHE A 58 -0.96 -0.52 -1.94
N HIS A 59 -0.80 0.00 -3.17
CA HIS A 59 0.48 -0.03 -3.89
C HIS A 59 1.35 1.17 -3.51
N CYS A 60 2.14 0.97 -2.46
CA CYS A 60 2.95 2.02 -1.89
C CYS A 60 4.10 2.46 -2.83
N GLU A 61 4.45 1.60 -3.78
CA GLU A 61 5.36 1.79 -4.92
C GLU A 61 4.85 2.78 -5.97
N PHE A 62 3.54 3.11 -5.98
CA PHE A 62 2.99 4.12 -6.89
C PHE A 62 3.14 5.54 -6.34
N ASN A 63 3.53 5.70 -5.07
CA ASN A 63 3.75 7.01 -4.48
C ASN A 63 5.21 7.43 -4.57
N PHE A 64 5.52 8.29 -5.55
CA PHE A 64 6.90 8.76 -5.78
C PHE A 64 7.48 9.54 -4.60
N ILE A 65 6.64 10.05 -3.68
CA ILE A 65 7.10 10.72 -2.46
C ILE A 65 7.95 9.78 -1.59
N LYS A 66 7.71 8.47 -1.64
CA LYS A 66 8.52 7.49 -0.91
C LYS A 66 9.96 7.46 -1.41
N MET A 67 10.16 7.60 -2.71
CA MET A 67 11.49 7.69 -3.31
C MET A 67 12.17 9.02 -2.98
N TYR A 68 11.40 10.11 -2.98
CA TYR A 68 11.89 11.42 -2.53
C TYR A 68 12.39 11.38 -1.08
N TRP A 69 11.58 10.86 -0.16
CA TRP A 69 11.98 10.67 1.24
C TRP A 69 13.13 9.68 1.39
N GLY A 70 13.20 8.64 0.56
CA GLY A 70 14.34 7.72 0.51
C GLY A 70 15.65 8.44 0.18
N ALA A 71 15.66 9.26 -0.87
CA ALA A 71 16.82 10.06 -1.25
C ALA A 71 17.21 11.08 -0.17
N LEU A 72 16.21 11.73 0.45
CA LEU A 72 16.42 12.69 1.53
C LEU A 72 17.05 12.01 2.76
N LYS A 73 16.54 10.85 3.15
CA LYS A 73 17.11 10.05 4.25
C LYS A 73 18.54 9.58 3.94
N ASN A 74 18.82 9.18 2.70
CA ASN A 74 20.17 8.79 2.30
C ASN A 74 21.16 9.95 2.47
N TYR A 75 20.81 11.13 1.99
CA TYR A 75 21.62 12.34 2.17
C TYR A 75 21.82 12.67 3.65
N CYS A 76 20.76 12.63 4.46
CA CYS A 76 20.86 12.88 5.89
C CYS A 76 21.76 11.86 6.58
N ARG A 77 21.74 10.60 6.16
CA ARG A 77 22.60 9.53 6.70
C ARG A 77 24.07 9.76 6.36
N GLU A 78 24.37 10.20 5.15
CA GLU A 78 25.74 10.53 4.70
C GLU A 78 26.32 11.75 5.46
N HIS A 79 25.47 12.68 5.89
CA HIS A 79 25.86 13.92 6.57
C HIS A 79 25.42 13.93 8.05
N CYS A 80 25.29 12.75 8.66
CA CYS A 80 24.82 12.58 10.03
C CYS A 80 25.98 12.75 11.03
N ASP A 81 25.78 13.58 12.05
CA ASP A 81 26.67 13.71 13.22
C ASP A 81 25.98 13.23 14.51
N TYR A 82 24.83 12.55 14.37
CA TYR A 82 23.96 12.07 15.46
C TYR A 82 23.42 13.16 16.39
N SER A 83 23.46 14.43 15.99
CA SER A 83 22.82 15.54 16.70
C SER A 83 21.46 15.90 16.10
N PHE A 84 20.46 16.10 16.96
CA PHE A 84 19.12 16.53 16.53
C PHE A 84 19.15 17.93 15.88
N ALA A 85 19.92 18.86 16.45
CA ALA A 85 20.03 20.22 15.93
C ALA A 85 20.63 20.22 14.51
N LYS A 86 21.65 19.38 14.28
CA LYS A 86 22.24 19.22 12.96
C LYS A 86 21.26 18.56 12.00
N LEU A 87 20.54 17.52 12.42
CA LEU A 87 19.54 16.84 11.60
C LEU A 87 18.54 17.84 10.99
N LEU A 88 18.04 18.81 11.78
CA LEU A 88 17.15 19.86 11.28
C LEU A 88 17.80 20.72 10.17
N SER A 89 19.07 21.07 10.33
CA SER A 89 19.82 21.80 9.30
C SER A 89 20.08 20.95 8.06
N THR A 90 20.41 19.68 8.24
CA THR A 90 20.71 18.71 7.18
C THR A 90 19.47 18.38 6.36
N ILE A 91 18.28 18.29 6.98
CA ILE A 91 17.01 18.10 6.25
C ILE A 91 16.79 19.24 5.26
N LYS A 92 16.99 20.50 5.67
CA LYS A 92 16.85 21.66 4.77
C LYS A 92 17.83 21.60 3.61
N ALA A 93 19.07 21.20 3.86
CA ALA A 93 20.07 21.00 2.81
C ALA A 93 19.70 19.85 1.87
N ALA A 94 19.23 18.72 2.41
CA ALA A 94 18.82 17.55 1.68
C ALA A 94 17.63 17.84 0.73
N MET A 95 16.64 18.63 1.19
CA MET A 95 15.53 19.08 0.35
C MET A 95 16.02 19.88 -0.87
N LYS A 96 17.05 20.72 -0.71
CA LYS A 96 17.67 21.45 -1.83
C LYS A 96 18.52 20.55 -2.73
N HIS A 97 19.13 19.51 -2.15
CA HIS A 97 19.96 18.55 -2.88
C HIS A 97 19.14 17.68 -3.86
N VAL A 98 17.90 17.31 -3.50
CA VAL A 98 17.04 16.51 -4.38
C VAL A 98 16.52 17.35 -5.56
N LYS A 99 17.24 17.26 -6.69
CA LYS A 99 16.91 17.98 -7.93
C LYS A 99 15.54 17.60 -8.48
N LEU A 100 14.85 18.57 -9.09
CA LEU A 100 13.57 18.36 -9.80
C LEU A 100 13.65 17.24 -10.87
N ALA A 101 14.80 17.09 -11.53
CA ALA A 101 15.03 16.00 -12.47
C ALA A 101 14.91 14.60 -11.82
N SER A 102 15.35 14.45 -10.57
CA SER A 102 15.18 13.20 -9.80
C SER A 102 13.72 12.96 -9.44
N ILE A 103 12.98 13.99 -9.02
CA ILE A 103 11.54 13.89 -8.74
C ILE A 103 10.77 13.42 -9.98
N ARG A 104 11.07 14.00 -11.15
CA ARG A 104 10.49 13.58 -12.44
C ARG A 104 10.84 12.13 -12.79
N ARG A 105 12.07 11.67 -12.50
CA ARG A 105 12.46 10.26 -12.67
C ARG A 105 11.64 9.34 -11.76
N TYR A 106 11.43 9.72 -10.50
CA TYR A 106 10.61 8.94 -9.56
C TYR A 106 9.16 8.82 -10.03
N ALA A 107 8.56 9.92 -10.50
CA ALA A 107 7.20 9.90 -11.05
C ALA A 107 7.08 8.96 -12.27
N ARG A 108 8.05 9.02 -13.20
CA ARG A 108 8.11 8.09 -14.34
C ARG A 108 8.27 6.63 -13.92
N LYS A 109 9.06 6.37 -12.86
CA LYS A 109 9.21 5.02 -12.31
C LYS A 109 7.89 4.47 -11.76
N CYS A 110 7.13 5.27 -11.01
CA CYS A 110 5.78 4.88 -10.58
C CYS A 110 4.86 4.58 -11.76
N TRP A 111 4.95 5.38 -12.83
CA TRP A 111 4.19 5.14 -14.06
C TRP A 111 4.53 3.81 -14.73
N ARG A 112 5.81 3.45 -14.80
CA ARG A 112 6.26 2.15 -15.30
C ARG A 112 5.73 1.00 -14.44
N TYR A 113 5.73 1.15 -13.11
CA TYR A 113 5.12 0.16 -12.24
C TYR A 113 3.62 0.02 -12.52
N MET A 114 2.87 1.12 -12.58
CA MET A 114 1.44 1.06 -12.91
C MET A 114 1.17 0.39 -14.26
N ASP A 115 2.00 0.65 -15.28
CA ASP A 115 1.90 -0.01 -16.58
C ASP A 115 2.18 -1.52 -16.50
N ALA A 116 3.22 -1.93 -15.76
CA ALA A 116 3.53 -3.34 -15.53
C ALA A 116 2.38 -4.08 -14.81
N TYR A 117 1.81 -3.47 -13.76
CA TYR A 117 0.66 -4.02 -13.05
C TYR A 117 -0.58 -4.14 -13.94
N ARG A 118 -0.87 -3.14 -14.79
CA ARG A 118 -1.98 -3.21 -15.77
C ARG A 118 -1.81 -4.37 -16.76
N LYS A 119 -0.56 -4.70 -17.09
CA LYS A 119 -0.21 -5.83 -17.95
C LYS A 119 -0.15 -7.18 -17.21
N GLY A 120 -0.46 -7.20 -15.91
CA GLY A 120 -0.43 -8.41 -15.09
C GLY A 120 0.96 -8.89 -14.71
N LEU A 121 1.99 -8.06 -14.85
CA LEU A 121 3.36 -8.36 -14.45
C LEU A 121 3.55 -8.06 -12.95
N SER A 122 4.19 -8.97 -12.21
CA SER A 122 4.59 -8.74 -10.82
C SER A 122 5.86 -7.87 -10.76
N LEU A 123 6.14 -7.25 -9.60
CA LEU A 123 7.35 -6.43 -9.38
C LEU A 123 8.67 -7.18 -9.64
N GLU A 124 8.67 -8.50 -9.54
CA GLU A 124 9.83 -9.34 -9.89
C GLU A 124 10.14 -9.35 -11.39
N LYS A 125 9.16 -8.97 -12.22
CA LYS A 125 9.23 -9.00 -13.69
C LYS A 125 9.18 -7.59 -14.33
N ALA A 126 9.22 -6.52 -13.54
CA ALA A 126 9.06 -5.13 -13.98
C ALA A 126 10.34 -4.29 -13.82
#